data_AF-A0A5N6F2Q0-F1
#
_entry.id   AF-A0A5N6F2Q0-F1
#
_cell.length_a   1.000
_cell.length_b   1.000
_cell.length_c   1.000
_cell.angle_alpha   90.00
_cell.angle_beta   90.00
_cell.angle_gamma   90.00
#
_symmetry.space_group_name_H-M   'P 1'
#
loop_
_entity.id
_entity.type
_entity.pdbx_description
1 polymer ?
#
loop_
_entity_poly.entity_id
_entity_poly.type
_entity_poly.pdbx_seq_one_letter_code
_entity_poly.pdbx_strand_id
1 'polypeptide(L)'
;MAFLLGTAIEKKQYQFTAGEEYKIQIEAKSAQDTTSGPQTYASIVVGFNLSFMYEQEHDTDLLSGALQLAQSSDIAIVFVGNTPTWETEGADRESMDLPRDGSLDQLITAIAKANSKTIVVNSTGTPITMPWLADISTVIQTWFPGQEAGHSIADVVLGIVNAGGKLPVTLPESVADIPSYGNFPGDLEILTVPYKEDVFIGYRDFDRRPEGVQFLFGFGLSYTNFKIFNPNASGHCMDCNNELAITVDVENTGSVAGSEVVQLYAGPTLVISSVDRPNKELAGFAKVKLQPGESKQVSIFVGKDAVAYWDEMKDAWSADTGT
;
A
#
# COMPACT_ATOMS: atom_id res chain seq x y z
N MET A 1 -3.48 20.60 -1.88
CA MET A 1 -2.83 21.49 -2.89
C MET A 1 -1.97 22.64 -2.34
N ALA A 2 -2.44 23.59 -1.53
CA ALA A 2 -1.64 24.79 -1.18
C ALA A 2 -0.30 24.51 -0.44
N PHE A 3 -0.16 23.37 0.22
CA PHE A 3 1.07 22.97 0.93
C PHE A 3 2.25 22.66 -0.01
N LEU A 4 2.00 22.27 -1.26
CA LEU A 4 3.04 21.94 -2.25
C LEU A 4 3.73 23.16 -2.86
N LEU A 5 3.11 24.34 -2.72
CA LEU A 5 3.63 25.60 -3.22
C LEU A 5 4.29 26.42 -2.09
N GLY A 6 4.48 25.80 -0.92
CA GLY A 6 5.14 26.42 0.23
C GLY A 6 6.63 26.64 -0.02
N THR A 7 7.17 27.72 0.53
CA THR A 7 8.61 28.00 0.52
C THR A 7 9.37 27.08 1.48
N ALA A 8 10.70 27.03 1.36
CA ALA A 8 11.58 26.31 2.28
C ALA A 8 11.26 26.60 3.75
N ILE A 9 11.38 25.57 4.59
CA ILE A 9 11.19 25.69 6.05
C ILE A 9 12.35 26.52 6.61
N GLU A 10 12.06 27.74 7.07
CA GLU A 10 13.01 28.52 7.86
C GLU A 10 12.96 28.07 9.32
N LYS A 11 14.09 27.54 9.83
CA LYS A 11 14.27 27.25 11.25
C LYS A 11 15.03 28.40 11.91
N LYS A 12 14.48 28.94 13.01
CA LYS A 12 15.12 29.98 13.83
C LYS A 12 14.96 29.65 15.30
N GLN A 13 16.01 29.92 16.07
CA GLN A 13 16.01 29.76 17.52
C GLN A 13 15.77 31.12 18.18
N TYR A 14 14.93 31.12 19.21
CA TYR A 14 14.60 32.30 20.01
C TYR A 14 14.61 31.94 21.48
N GLN A 15 15.10 32.85 22.31
CA GLN A 15 15.08 32.72 23.76
C GLN A 15 13.79 33.34 24.30
N PHE A 16 13.03 32.56 25.06
CA PHE A 16 11.79 32.98 25.71
C PHE A 16 11.93 32.86 27.23
N THR A 17 11.32 33.79 27.97
CA THR A 17 11.27 33.79 29.43
C THR A 17 9.91 33.28 29.88
N ALA A 18 9.89 32.34 30.82
CA ALA A 18 8.66 31.79 31.35
C ALA A 18 7.80 32.88 32.01
N GLY A 19 6.52 32.95 31.64
CA GLY A 19 5.56 33.92 32.17
C GLY A 19 5.55 35.28 31.47
N GLU A 20 6.47 35.53 30.54
CA GLU A 20 6.47 36.74 29.70
C GLU A 20 5.57 36.55 28.47
N GLU A 21 4.87 37.62 28.08
CA GLU A 21 4.03 37.64 26.88
C GLU A 21 4.85 38.10 25.67
N TYR A 22 4.75 37.34 24.57
CA TYR A 22 5.43 37.66 23.31
C TYR A 22 4.42 37.89 22.20
N LYS A 23 4.59 38.99 21.44
CA LYS A 23 3.77 39.27 20.27
C LYS A 23 4.36 38.55 19.05
N ILE A 24 3.61 37.62 18.49
CA ILE A 24 3.89 36.99 17.19
C ILE A 24 3.08 37.74 16.12
N GLN A 25 3.75 38.29 15.12
CA GLN A 25 3.12 38.98 13.99
C GLN A 25 3.58 38.33 12.68
N ILE A 26 2.62 37.88 11.89
CA ILE A 26 2.86 37.24 10.60
C ILE A 26 2.31 38.16 9.52
N GLU A 27 3.21 38.70 8.70
CA GLU A 27 2.87 39.52 7.55
C GLU A 27 3.10 38.69 6.29
N ALA A 28 2.01 38.38 5.60
CA ALA A 28 2.04 37.59 4.38
C ALA A 28 1.27 38.29 3.26
N LYS A 29 1.77 38.19 2.04
CA LYS A 29 1.18 38.76 0.82
C LYS A 29 0.99 37.63 -0.18
N SER A 30 -0.17 37.57 -0.85
CA SER A 30 -0.36 36.61 -1.93
C SER A 30 0.56 36.97 -3.10
N ALA A 31 1.06 35.95 -3.80
CA ALA A 31 1.76 36.16 -5.06
C ALA A 31 0.75 36.69 -6.09
N GLN A 32 0.97 37.90 -6.61
CA GLN A 32 0.12 38.49 -7.66
C GLN A 32 0.56 38.13 -9.09
N ASP A 33 1.57 37.27 -9.25
CA ASP A 33 2.18 37.05 -10.56
C ASP A 33 1.42 36.00 -11.38
N THR A 34 0.83 36.44 -12.48
CA THR A 34 -0.10 35.68 -13.36
C THR A 34 0.59 35.03 -14.55
N THR A 35 1.90 34.84 -14.50
CA THR A 35 2.66 34.33 -15.65
C THR A 35 3.01 32.85 -15.49
N SER A 36 2.09 32.01 -15.98
CA SER A 36 2.20 30.58 -16.33
C SER A 36 2.12 29.51 -15.20
N GLY A 37 1.23 28.52 -15.40
CA GLY A 37 1.10 27.29 -14.61
C GLY A 37 -0.22 27.14 -13.81
N PRO A 38 -0.43 26.01 -13.11
CA PRO A 38 -1.60 25.75 -12.24
C PRO A 38 -1.65 26.65 -10.96
N GLN A 39 -1.06 27.84 -11.05
CA GLN A 39 -0.96 28.91 -10.05
C GLN A 39 -2.30 29.66 -9.83
N THR A 40 -3.34 29.35 -10.61
CA THR A 40 -4.66 30.02 -10.53
C THR A 40 -5.36 29.87 -9.17
N TYR A 41 -4.99 28.87 -8.36
CA TYR A 41 -5.48 28.73 -6.98
C TYR A 41 -4.62 29.46 -5.92
N ALA A 42 -3.35 29.73 -6.21
CA ALA A 42 -2.39 30.31 -5.26
C ALA A 42 -2.45 31.85 -5.18
N SER A 43 -3.07 32.51 -6.17
CA SER A 43 -3.17 33.97 -6.22
C SER A 43 -4.19 34.57 -5.25
N ILE A 44 -5.07 33.74 -4.67
CA ILE A 44 -6.21 34.14 -3.82
C ILE A 44 -6.15 33.62 -2.38
N VAL A 45 -5.23 32.71 -2.06
CA VAL A 45 -5.15 32.10 -0.71
C VAL A 45 -3.72 32.22 -0.18
N VAL A 46 -3.59 32.83 1.00
CA VAL A 46 -2.34 32.86 1.76
C VAL A 46 -2.44 31.81 2.87
N GLY A 47 -1.51 30.86 2.89
CA GLY A 47 -1.36 29.88 3.96
C GLY A 47 0.04 29.94 4.55
N PHE A 48 0.16 29.72 5.87
CA PHE A 48 1.44 29.53 6.55
C PHE A 48 1.28 28.44 7.62
N ASN A 49 2.38 27.76 7.95
CA ASN A 49 2.47 26.90 9.12
C ASN A 49 3.54 27.50 10.05
N LEU A 50 3.18 27.71 11.31
CA LEU A 50 4.10 28.13 12.36
C LEU A 50 4.01 27.11 13.50
N SER A 51 5.15 26.52 13.84
CA SER A 51 5.26 25.52 14.90
C SER A 51 6.39 25.92 15.86
N PHE A 52 6.23 25.59 17.14
CA PHE A 52 7.23 25.78 18.18
C PHE A 52 7.56 24.43 18.82
N MET A 53 8.82 24.27 19.22
CA MET A 53 9.32 23.12 19.96
C MET A 53 10.43 23.63 20.88
N TYR A 54 10.54 23.10 22.10
CA TYR A 54 11.67 23.45 22.96
C TYR A 54 12.96 22.89 22.36
N GLU A 55 14.06 23.65 22.46
CA GLU A 55 15.39 23.20 21.98
C GLU A 55 15.78 21.86 22.64
N GLN A 56 15.47 21.69 23.93
CA GLN A 56 15.70 20.45 24.65
C GLN A 56 14.93 19.26 24.05
N GLU A 57 13.70 19.46 23.59
CA GLU A 57 12.91 18.41 22.94
C GLU A 57 13.44 18.11 21.54
N HIS A 58 13.86 19.13 20.80
CA HIS A 58 14.46 18.98 19.47
C HIS A 58 15.79 18.20 19.52
N ASP A 59 16.62 18.48 20.53
CA ASP A 59 17.97 17.91 20.66
C ASP A 59 17.99 16.63 21.52
N THR A 60 16.83 16.14 21.96
CA THR A 60 16.75 14.90 22.75
C THR A 60 17.22 13.71 21.92
N ASP A 61 18.13 12.90 22.48
CA ASP A 61 18.52 11.61 21.91
C ASP A 61 17.42 10.57 22.14
N LEU A 62 16.47 10.53 21.20
CA LEU A 62 15.37 9.57 21.20
C LEU A 62 15.81 8.15 20.86
N LEU A 63 16.90 7.99 20.11
CA LEU A 63 17.36 6.67 19.64
C LEU A 63 17.91 5.85 20.81
N SER A 64 18.82 6.40 21.61
CA SER A 64 19.38 5.67 22.76
C SER A 64 18.30 5.25 23.75
N GLY A 65 17.33 6.14 24.01
CA GLY A 65 16.18 5.84 24.86
C GLY A 65 15.31 4.71 24.30
N ALA A 66 15.00 4.75 23.00
CA ALA A 66 14.23 3.70 22.33
C ALA A 66 14.94 2.33 22.38
N LEU A 67 16.26 2.31 22.18
CA LEU A 67 17.05 1.07 22.24
C LEU A 67 17.08 0.47 23.65
N GLN A 68 17.24 1.31 24.69
CA GLN A 68 17.22 0.83 26.07
C GLN A 68 15.85 0.24 26.46
N LEU A 69 14.76 0.90 26.02
CA LEU A 69 13.40 0.40 26.22
C LEU A 69 13.17 -0.91 25.46
N ALA A 70 13.62 -1.00 24.20
CA ALA A 70 13.51 -2.22 23.41
C ALA A 70 14.24 -3.41 24.07
N GLN A 71 15.47 -3.20 24.56
CA GLN A 71 16.25 -4.24 25.25
C GLN A 71 15.62 -4.73 26.55
N SER A 72 14.91 -3.86 27.26
CA SER A 72 14.28 -4.19 28.55
C SER A 72 12.83 -4.65 28.44
N SER A 73 12.26 -4.69 27.23
CA SER A 73 10.88 -5.10 26.97
C SER A 73 10.81 -6.52 26.41
N ASP A 74 9.71 -7.24 26.71
CA ASP A 74 9.46 -8.56 26.11
C ASP A 74 9.19 -8.49 24.60
N ILE A 75 8.55 -7.40 24.15
CA ILE A 75 8.16 -7.13 22.76
C ILE A 75 8.41 -5.65 22.50
N ALA A 76 8.97 -5.32 21.34
CA ALA A 76 9.07 -3.94 20.86
C ALA A 76 8.07 -3.73 19.72
N ILE A 77 7.20 -2.72 19.83
CA ILE A 77 6.25 -2.35 18.76
C ILE A 77 6.67 -0.99 18.21
N VAL A 78 7.10 -0.97 16.96
CA VAL A 78 7.62 0.23 16.28
C VAL A 78 6.60 0.72 15.27
N PHE A 79 6.11 1.94 15.47
CA PHE A 79 5.19 2.60 14.54
C PHE A 79 5.98 3.44 13.55
N VAL A 80 5.82 3.15 12.27
CA VAL A 80 6.46 3.88 11.18
C VAL A 80 5.45 4.18 10.08
N GLY A 81 5.81 5.06 9.17
CA GLY A 81 4.97 5.38 8.04
C GLY A 81 5.32 6.71 7.41
N ASN A 82 4.50 7.10 6.45
CA ASN A 82 4.60 8.37 5.77
C ASN A 82 3.59 9.36 6.36
N THR A 83 3.94 10.64 6.28
CA THR A 83 3.04 11.75 6.64
C THR A 83 2.51 12.40 5.36
N PRO A 84 1.54 13.32 5.46
CA PRO A 84 1.07 14.09 4.30
C PRO A 84 2.16 14.95 3.61
N THR A 85 3.36 15.07 4.17
CA THR A 85 4.47 15.72 3.45
C THR A 85 5.13 14.78 2.44
N TRP A 86 5.01 13.47 2.64
CA TRP A 86 5.65 12.43 1.81
C TRP A 86 4.67 11.82 0.80
N GLU A 87 3.41 11.62 1.18
CA GLU A 87 2.36 11.12 0.29
C GLU A 87 1.25 12.16 0.20
N THR A 88 1.20 12.93 -0.89
CA THR A 88 0.23 14.02 -1.07
C THR A 88 -0.19 14.20 -2.52
N GLU A 89 -1.44 14.64 -2.70
CA GLU A 89 -1.93 15.15 -3.97
C GLU A 89 -1.02 16.26 -4.50
N GLY A 90 -0.58 16.11 -5.76
CA GLY A 90 0.17 17.10 -6.54
C GLY A 90 1.68 16.90 -6.54
N ALA A 91 2.19 15.87 -5.85
CA ALA A 91 3.59 15.46 -5.94
C ALA A 91 3.70 13.94 -5.82
N ASP A 92 4.56 13.36 -6.66
CA ASP A 92 4.92 11.95 -6.56
C ASP A 92 6.12 11.77 -5.63
N ARG A 93 6.26 10.59 -5.05
CA ARG A 93 7.44 10.25 -4.25
C ARG A 93 8.65 10.03 -5.15
N GLU A 94 9.81 10.49 -4.70
CA GLU A 94 11.08 10.25 -5.38
C GLU A 94 11.68 8.86 -5.10
N SER A 95 11.30 8.22 -4.00
CA SER A 95 11.80 6.91 -3.56
C SER A 95 10.71 6.11 -2.84
N MET A 96 10.98 4.82 -2.62
CA MET A 96 10.15 3.92 -1.81
C MET A 96 10.61 3.80 -0.35
N ASP A 97 11.72 4.42 0.02
CA ASP A 97 12.33 4.30 1.36
C ASP A 97 11.54 5.03 2.46
N LEU A 98 11.68 4.55 3.69
CA LEU A 98 11.08 5.15 4.88
C LEU A 98 12.06 6.05 5.63
N PRO A 99 11.78 7.36 5.70
CA PRO A 99 11.67 8.34 4.62
C PRO A 99 12.88 8.29 3.66
N ARG A 100 12.98 9.23 2.70
CA ARG A 100 14.09 9.23 1.70
C ARG A 100 15.49 9.14 2.30
N ASP A 101 15.71 9.70 3.50
CA ASP A 101 17.02 9.67 4.16
C ASP A 101 17.32 8.34 4.89
N GLY A 102 16.38 7.38 4.87
CA GLY A 102 16.49 6.07 5.51
C GLY A 102 16.46 6.11 7.04
N SER A 103 16.07 7.24 7.63
CA SER A 103 16.12 7.42 9.09
C SER A 103 15.22 6.44 9.85
N LEU A 104 14.03 6.10 9.33
CA LEU A 104 13.17 5.11 9.98
C LEU A 104 13.66 3.68 9.71
N ASP A 105 14.23 3.39 8.53
CA ASP A 105 14.85 2.09 8.27
C ASP A 105 16.01 1.80 9.24
N GLN A 106 16.83 2.81 9.54
CA GLN A 106 17.91 2.73 10.52
C GLN A 106 17.37 2.52 11.94
N LEU A 107 16.30 3.23 12.32
CA LEU A 107 15.62 3.06 13.61
C LEU A 107 15.11 1.63 13.78
N ILE A 108 14.39 1.10 12.79
CA ILE A 108 13.84 -0.25 12.83
C ILE A 108 14.98 -1.27 12.94
N THR A 109 16.01 -1.14 12.10
CA THR A 109 17.18 -2.04 12.13
C THR A 109 17.85 -2.04 13.51
N ALA A 110 18.01 -0.87 14.13
CA ALA A 110 18.62 -0.77 15.45
C ALA A 110 17.75 -1.39 16.55
N ILE A 111 16.43 -1.17 16.52
CA ILE A 111 15.48 -1.77 17.46
C ILE A 111 15.40 -3.29 17.29
N ALA A 112 15.34 -3.79 16.05
CA ALA A 112 15.29 -5.21 15.74
C ALA A 112 16.52 -5.97 16.27
N LYS A 113 17.71 -5.35 16.18
CA LYS A 113 18.94 -5.88 16.79
C LYS A 113 18.89 -5.89 18.32
N ALA A 114 18.25 -4.90 18.93
CA ALA A 114 18.07 -4.81 20.38
C ALA A 114 17.00 -5.78 20.90
N ASN A 115 15.99 -6.11 20.09
CA ASN A 115 14.90 -7.00 20.45
C ASN A 115 14.41 -7.82 19.25
N SER A 116 14.72 -9.12 19.23
CA SER A 116 14.29 -10.04 18.16
C SER A 116 12.77 -10.18 18.01
N LYS A 117 11.98 -9.85 19.04
CA LYS A 117 10.50 -9.87 19.01
C LYS A 117 9.94 -8.50 18.60
N THR A 118 10.56 -7.89 17.60
CA THR A 118 10.13 -6.58 17.08
C THR A 118 8.95 -6.75 16.13
N ILE A 119 7.89 -5.99 16.38
CA ILE A 119 6.71 -5.84 15.52
C ILE A 119 6.77 -4.44 14.89
N VAL A 120 6.71 -4.36 13.57
CA VAL A 120 6.64 -3.09 12.84
C VAL A 120 5.21 -2.86 12.38
N VAL A 121 4.63 -1.73 12.78
CA VAL A 121 3.32 -1.26 12.31
C VAL A 121 3.57 -0.15 11.30
N ASN A 122 3.28 -0.41 10.02
CA ASN A 122 3.54 0.50 8.92
C ASN A 122 2.26 1.18 8.41
N SER A 123 2.22 2.51 8.50
CA SER A 123 1.15 3.37 8.01
C SER A 123 1.60 4.17 6.77
N THR A 124 1.53 3.54 5.59
CA THR A 124 1.82 4.20 4.30
C THR A 124 0.68 3.97 3.32
N GLY A 125 0.42 4.93 2.43
CA GLY A 125 -0.61 4.81 1.39
C GLY A 125 -0.15 3.97 0.20
N THR A 126 1.16 3.76 0.07
CA THR A 126 1.82 3.11 -1.06
C THR A 126 2.91 2.13 -0.59
N PRO A 127 3.37 1.19 -1.44
CA PRO A 127 4.45 0.27 -1.11
C PRO A 127 5.74 1.00 -0.67
N ILE A 128 6.52 0.35 0.18
CA ILE A 128 7.83 0.82 0.65
C ILE A 128 8.88 -0.28 0.52
N THR A 129 10.14 0.09 0.44
CA THR A 129 11.26 -0.84 0.65
C THR A 129 11.29 -1.27 2.11
N MET A 130 11.68 -2.52 2.39
CA MET A 130 11.74 -3.06 3.75
C MET A 130 13.06 -3.83 3.97
N PRO A 131 14.23 -3.15 3.94
CA PRO A 131 15.54 -3.83 4.06
C PRO A 131 15.73 -4.57 5.39
N TRP A 132 14.95 -4.20 6.41
CA TRP A 132 14.93 -4.77 7.77
C TRP A 132 13.95 -5.93 7.94
N LEU A 133 13.22 -6.35 6.90
CA LEU A 133 12.13 -7.33 7.04
C LEU A 133 12.59 -8.66 7.64
N ALA A 134 13.81 -9.11 7.33
CA ALA A 134 14.37 -10.36 7.85
C ALA A 134 14.81 -10.28 9.32
N ASP A 135 14.96 -9.07 9.87
CA ASP A 135 15.45 -8.84 11.23
C ASP A 135 14.30 -8.72 12.26
N ILE A 136 13.06 -8.62 11.80
CA ILE A 136 11.86 -8.45 12.64
C ILE A 136 11.02 -9.72 12.71
N SER A 137 10.13 -9.79 13.70
CA SER A 137 9.20 -10.93 13.84
C SER A 137 7.92 -10.76 13.01
N THR A 138 7.39 -9.53 12.93
CA THR A 138 6.07 -9.28 12.35
C THR A 138 6.00 -7.90 11.73
N VAL A 139 5.45 -7.79 10.52
CA VAL A 139 5.03 -6.52 9.90
C VAL A 139 3.52 -6.46 9.79
N ILE A 140 2.92 -5.31 10.12
CA ILE A 140 1.50 -5.03 9.98
C ILE A 140 1.34 -3.81 9.07
N GLN A 141 0.80 -4.02 7.86
CA GLN A 141 0.44 -2.93 6.96
C GLN A 141 -0.95 -2.39 7.33
N THR A 142 -1.02 -1.12 7.74
CA THR A 142 -2.27 -0.50 8.21
C THR A 142 -2.88 0.51 7.25
N TRP A 143 -2.14 0.89 6.19
CA TRP A 143 -2.50 2.00 5.30
C TRP A 143 -2.67 3.31 6.09
N PHE A 144 -3.61 4.16 5.67
CA PHE A 144 -4.09 5.29 6.47
C PHE A 144 -5.48 4.94 7.06
N PRO A 145 -5.55 4.38 8.29
CA PRO A 145 -6.79 3.81 8.84
C PRO A 145 -7.81 4.84 9.37
N GLY A 146 -7.58 6.13 9.17
CA GLY A 146 -8.51 7.20 9.55
C GLY A 146 -8.62 7.41 11.07
N GLN A 147 -9.76 7.95 11.52
CA GLN A 147 -9.93 8.39 12.92
C GLN A 147 -9.89 7.26 13.96
N GLU A 148 -10.19 6.02 13.57
CA GLU A 148 -10.15 4.83 14.44
C GLU A 148 -8.81 4.09 14.36
N ALA A 149 -7.75 4.76 13.89
CA ALA A 149 -6.41 4.19 13.72
C ALA A 149 -5.93 3.44 14.97
N GLY A 150 -5.91 4.12 16.12
CA GLY A 150 -5.41 3.54 17.36
C GLY A 150 -6.19 2.30 17.79
N HIS A 151 -7.52 2.36 17.73
CA HIS A 151 -8.39 1.25 18.13
C HIS A 151 -8.26 0.06 17.18
N SER A 152 -8.37 0.30 15.86
CA SER A 152 -8.29 -0.78 14.86
C SER A 152 -6.94 -1.49 14.86
N ILE A 153 -5.83 -0.75 15.05
CA ILE A 153 -4.49 -1.35 15.15
C ILE A 153 -4.36 -2.15 16.44
N ALA A 154 -4.79 -1.60 17.58
CA ALA A 154 -4.73 -2.29 18.86
C ALA A 154 -5.55 -3.59 18.84
N ASP A 155 -6.74 -3.56 18.26
CA ASP A 155 -7.60 -4.74 18.14
C ASP A 155 -6.93 -5.88 17.36
N VAL A 156 -6.21 -5.55 16.28
CA VAL A 156 -5.44 -6.53 15.51
C VAL A 156 -4.24 -7.01 16.31
N VAL A 157 -3.39 -6.11 16.81
CA VAL A 157 -2.18 -6.47 17.58
C VAL A 157 -2.49 -7.36 18.77
N LEU A 158 -3.61 -7.12 19.45
CA LEU A 158 -4.05 -7.89 20.62
C LEU A 158 -4.85 -9.15 20.25
N GLY A 159 -5.12 -9.39 18.97
CA GLY A 159 -5.91 -10.53 18.50
C GLY A 159 -7.40 -10.46 18.86
N ILE A 160 -7.90 -9.30 19.29
CA ILE A 160 -9.34 -9.03 19.50
C ILE A 160 -10.07 -9.16 18.16
N VAL A 161 -9.45 -8.66 17.10
CA VAL A 161 -9.87 -8.86 15.71
C VAL A 161 -8.78 -9.62 14.98
N ASN A 162 -9.16 -10.72 14.33
CA ASN A 162 -8.23 -11.47 13.48
C ASN A 162 -7.95 -10.70 12.17
N ALA A 163 -6.67 -10.57 11.82
CA ALA A 163 -6.26 -10.05 10.52
C ALA A 163 -6.85 -10.89 9.38
N GLY A 164 -7.53 -10.20 8.45
CA GLY A 164 -8.15 -10.83 7.28
C GLY A 164 -8.18 -9.91 6.06
N GLY A 165 -7.27 -8.94 6.01
CA GLY A 165 -7.04 -8.10 4.83
C GLY A 165 -6.14 -8.83 3.83
N LYS A 166 -6.27 -8.49 2.54
CA LYS A 166 -5.39 -8.94 1.46
C LYS A 166 -4.86 -7.72 0.72
N LEU A 167 -3.62 -7.77 0.26
CA LEU A 167 -2.97 -6.66 -0.41
C LEU A 167 -3.66 -6.34 -1.75
N PRO A 168 -4.08 -5.08 -1.98
CA PRO A 168 -4.69 -4.66 -3.24
C PRO A 168 -3.65 -4.32 -4.32
N VAL A 169 -2.36 -4.35 -3.97
CA VAL A 169 -1.21 -4.06 -4.83
C VAL A 169 -0.08 -5.04 -4.51
N THR A 170 0.79 -5.31 -5.48
CA THR A 170 2.07 -5.96 -5.20
C THR A 170 2.97 -4.98 -4.44
N LEU A 171 3.66 -5.45 -3.40
CA LEU A 171 4.80 -4.72 -2.83
C LEU A 171 6.09 -5.25 -3.48
N PRO A 172 6.78 -4.45 -4.30
CA PRO A 172 8.06 -4.84 -4.87
C PRO A 172 9.19 -4.69 -3.84
N GLU A 173 10.31 -5.37 -4.05
CA GLU A 173 11.53 -5.24 -3.24
C GLU A 173 12.20 -3.87 -3.46
N SER A 174 12.17 -3.36 -4.69
CA SER A 174 12.73 -2.07 -5.06
C SER A 174 11.84 -1.30 -6.06
N VAL A 175 12.02 0.02 -6.11
CA VAL A 175 11.40 0.87 -7.14
C VAL A 175 11.82 0.45 -8.56
N ALA A 176 13.01 -0.12 -8.70
CA ALA A 176 13.55 -0.58 -9.98
C ALA A 176 12.83 -1.81 -10.54
N ASP A 177 12.13 -2.56 -9.70
CA ASP A 177 11.41 -3.78 -10.11
C ASP A 177 10.02 -3.47 -10.69
N ILE A 178 9.52 -2.25 -10.48
CA ILE A 178 8.20 -1.80 -10.94
C ILE A 178 8.19 -1.67 -12.47
N PRO A 179 7.13 -2.13 -13.17
CA PRO A 179 7.05 -2.09 -14.63
C PRO A 179 7.19 -0.70 -15.25
N SER A 180 6.75 0.35 -14.55
CA SER A 180 6.85 1.74 -15.00
C SER A 180 8.22 2.38 -14.74
N TYR A 181 9.16 1.67 -14.08
CA TYR A 181 10.50 2.19 -13.80
C TYR A 181 11.24 2.56 -15.09
N GLY A 182 11.87 3.74 -15.09
CA GLY A 182 12.54 4.30 -16.27
C GLY A 182 11.59 4.92 -17.31
N ASN A 183 10.27 4.77 -17.17
CA ASN A 183 9.27 5.40 -18.05
C ASN A 183 8.43 6.47 -17.32
N PHE A 184 8.40 6.44 -15.99
CA PHE A 184 7.86 7.49 -15.13
C PHE A 184 8.97 8.39 -14.57
N PRO A 185 8.80 9.73 -14.50
CA PRO A 185 7.62 10.54 -14.80
C PRO A 185 7.52 10.96 -16.27
N GLY A 186 8.19 10.25 -17.19
CA GLY A 186 8.21 10.57 -18.61
C GLY A 186 9.13 11.73 -18.96
N ASP A 187 8.82 12.41 -20.07
CA ASP A 187 9.52 13.60 -20.53
C ASP A 187 8.79 14.85 -20.03
N LEU A 188 9.43 15.57 -19.09
CA LEU A 188 8.89 16.77 -18.47
C LEU A 188 9.01 18.02 -19.36
N GLU A 189 9.79 17.98 -20.45
CA GLU A 189 9.88 19.09 -21.41
C GLU A 189 8.71 19.06 -22.39
N ILE A 190 8.36 17.88 -22.91
CA ILE A 190 7.21 17.70 -23.81
C ILE A 190 5.93 17.22 -23.09
N LEU A 191 5.98 17.10 -21.75
CA LEU A 191 4.86 16.73 -20.89
C LEU A 191 4.17 15.41 -21.30
N THR A 192 4.97 14.39 -21.63
CA THR A 192 4.47 13.10 -22.12
C THR A 192 5.01 11.95 -21.29
N VAL A 193 4.14 11.03 -20.86
CA VAL A 193 4.52 9.80 -20.15
C VAL A 193 4.13 8.59 -20.99
N PRO A 194 5.10 7.84 -21.56
CA PRO A 194 4.79 6.63 -22.31
C PRO A 194 4.55 5.45 -21.36
N TYR A 195 3.38 4.82 -21.45
CA TYR A 195 3.02 3.64 -20.67
C TYR A 195 3.54 2.39 -21.38
N LYS A 196 4.87 2.19 -21.33
CA LYS A 196 5.54 1.13 -22.10
C LYS A 196 5.29 -0.27 -21.54
N GLU A 197 4.83 -0.36 -20.31
CA GLU A 197 4.42 -1.60 -19.66
C GLU A 197 3.09 -2.15 -20.20
N ASP A 198 2.33 -1.34 -20.97
CA ASP A 198 1.07 -1.74 -21.59
C ASP A 198 0.10 -2.35 -20.52
N VAL A 199 -0.56 -3.47 -20.82
CA VAL A 199 -1.43 -4.20 -19.90
C VAL A 199 -0.69 -4.88 -18.73
N PHE A 200 0.65 -4.90 -18.74
CA PHE A 200 1.47 -5.55 -17.72
C PHE A 200 1.72 -4.61 -16.54
N ILE A 201 0.67 -4.32 -15.78
CA ILE A 201 0.69 -3.44 -14.61
C ILE A 201 0.54 -4.28 -13.33
N GLY A 202 1.39 -3.98 -12.34
CA GLY A 202 1.35 -4.65 -11.03
C GLY A 202 1.60 -6.16 -11.15
N TYR A 203 0.77 -6.98 -10.50
CA TYR A 203 0.96 -8.43 -10.51
C TYR A 203 0.95 -9.06 -11.91
N ARG A 204 0.34 -8.41 -12.91
CA ARG A 204 0.34 -8.90 -14.30
C ARG A 204 1.75 -8.97 -14.90
N ASP A 205 2.62 -8.03 -14.52
CA ASP A 205 4.03 -8.04 -14.92
C ASP A 205 4.86 -8.98 -14.04
N PHE A 206 4.70 -8.89 -12.71
CA PHE A 206 5.42 -9.74 -11.76
C PHE A 206 5.12 -11.25 -11.93
N ASP A 207 3.94 -11.61 -12.41
CA ASP A 207 3.63 -13.00 -12.76
C ASP A 207 4.47 -13.55 -13.92
N ARG A 208 5.01 -12.67 -14.78
CA ARG A 208 5.92 -13.00 -15.89
C ARG A 208 7.39 -12.93 -15.45
N ARG A 209 7.68 -12.07 -14.46
CA ARG A 209 9.02 -11.83 -13.89
C ARG A 209 8.92 -11.83 -12.35
N PRO A 210 8.97 -13.00 -11.70
CA PRO A 210 8.72 -13.09 -10.27
C PRO A 210 9.87 -12.55 -9.41
N GLU A 211 11.02 -12.17 -10.00
CA GLU A 211 12.09 -11.52 -9.25
C GLU A 211 11.65 -10.13 -8.74
N GLY A 212 12.13 -9.73 -7.56
CA GLY A 212 11.89 -8.38 -7.03
C GLY A 212 10.49 -8.18 -6.41
N VAL A 213 9.80 -9.25 -6.01
CA VAL A 213 8.53 -9.15 -5.26
C VAL A 213 8.75 -9.40 -3.77
N GLN A 214 8.42 -8.40 -2.95
CA GLN A 214 8.44 -8.54 -1.50
C GLN A 214 7.17 -9.21 -0.97
N PHE A 215 6.00 -8.75 -1.42
CA PHE A 215 4.70 -9.37 -1.12
C PHE A 215 3.78 -9.33 -2.35
N LEU A 216 3.14 -10.45 -2.63
CA LEU A 216 2.27 -10.62 -3.80
C LEU A 216 0.95 -9.85 -3.66
N PHE A 217 0.38 -9.43 -4.79
CA PHE A 217 -1.02 -9.04 -4.86
C PHE A 217 -1.91 -10.15 -4.27
N GLY A 218 -2.93 -9.76 -3.49
CA GLY A 218 -3.84 -10.70 -2.85
C GLY A 218 -3.26 -11.45 -1.66
N PHE A 219 -1.99 -11.22 -1.27
CA PHE A 219 -1.39 -11.83 -0.07
C PHE A 219 -1.90 -11.18 1.22
N GLY A 220 -1.98 -11.97 2.30
CA GLY A 220 -2.31 -11.49 3.64
C GLY A 220 -2.51 -12.66 4.60
N LEU A 221 -1.85 -12.58 5.75
CA LEU A 221 -1.87 -13.61 6.79
C LEU A 221 -3.09 -13.47 7.71
N SER A 222 -3.30 -14.48 8.55
CA SER A 222 -4.34 -14.55 9.58
C SER A 222 -3.78 -15.21 10.84
N TYR A 223 -4.42 -14.99 11.99
CA TYR A 223 -4.14 -15.72 13.23
C TYR A 223 -4.72 -17.15 13.25
N THR A 224 -5.42 -17.55 12.19
CA THR A 224 -5.90 -18.92 11.99
C THR A 224 -5.49 -19.44 10.61
N ASN A 225 -5.68 -20.73 10.37
CA ASN A 225 -5.36 -21.37 9.10
C ASN A 225 -6.65 -21.73 8.36
N PHE A 226 -6.66 -21.51 7.04
CA PHE A 226 -7.77 -21.89 6.18
C PHE A 226 -7.33 -22.95 5.17
N LYS A 227 -8.27 -23.82 4.83
CA LYS A 227 -8.13 -24.79 3.74
C LYS A 227 -9.22 -24.50 2.71
N ILE A 228 -8.83 -24.37 1.45
CA ILE A 228 -9.74 -24.24 0.31
C ILE A 228 -9.64 -25.53 -0.50
N PHE A 229 -10.77 -26.17 -0.81
CA PHE A 229 -10.81 -27.47 -1.46
C PHE A 229 -12.11 -27.66 -2.27
N ASN A 230 -12.19 -28.79 -2.98
CA ASN A 230 -13.33 -29.15 -3.85
C ASN A 230 -13.75 -28.07 -4.86
N PRO A 231 -12.82 -27.51 -5.68
CA PRO A 231 -13.23 -26.58 -6.72
C PRO A 231 -14.15 -27.27 -7.72
N ASN A 232 -15.28 -26.64 -8.00
CA ASN A 232 -16.23 -27.07 -9.01
C ASN A 232 -16.64 -25.89 -9.88
N ALA A 233 -16.78 -26.15 -11.18
CA ALA A 233 -17.22 -25.19 -12.17
C ALA A 233 -18.50 -25.70 -12.83
N SER A 234 -19.51 -24.85 -12.93
CA SER A 234 -20.78 -25.17 -13.62
C SER A 234 -21.26 -23.98 -14.43
N GLY A 235 -21.70 -24.23 -15.67
CA GLY A 235 -22.11 -23.19 -16.61
C GLY A 235 -21.02 -22.79 -17.59
N HIS A 236 -21.25 -21.70 -18.33
CA HIS A 236 -20.34 -21.16 -19.33
C HIS A 236 -20.32 -19.62 -19.22
N CYS A 237 -19.14 -19.00 -19.28
CA CYS A 237 -19.02 -17.55 -19.14
C CYS A 237 -19.58 -16.77 -20.34
N MET A 238 -19.75 -17.42 -21.49
CA MET A 238 -20.24 -16.82 -22.74
C MET A 238 -21.76 -16.92 -22.92
N ASP A 239 -22.48 -17.62 -22.04
CA ASP A 239 -23.93 -17.74 -22.14
C ASP A 239 -24.61 -16.47 -21.60
N CYS A 240 -25.34 -15.74 -22.45
CA CYS A 240 -26.01 -14.48 -22.07
C CYS A 240 -27.01 -14.60 -20.91
N ASN A 241 -27.43 -15.83 -20.57
CA ASN A 241 -28.43 -16.12 -19.53
C ASN A 241 -27.84 -16.88 -18.33
N ASN A 242 -26.60 -17.38 -18.40
CA ASN A 242 -25.98 -18.21 -17.37
C ASN A 242 -24.55 -17.75 -17.15
N GLU A 243 -24.20 -17.38 -15.92
CA GLU A 243 -22.81 -17.10 -15.55
C GLU A 243 -22.06 -18.42 -15.29
N LEU A 244 -20.75 -18.42 -15.48
CA LEU A 244 -19.90 -19.49 -14.98
C LEU A 244 -19.85 -19.37 -13.46
N ALA A 245 -20.43 -20.34 -12.76
CA ALA A 245 -20.38 -20.42 -11.31
C ALA A 245 -19.19 -21.30 -10.90
N ILE A 246 -18.24 -20.70 -10.17
CA ILE A 246 -17.15 -21.40 -9.50
C ILE A 246 -17.50 -21.53 -8.02
N THR A 247 -17.53 -22.77 -7.54
CA THR A 247 -17.77 -23.07 -6.12
C THR A 247 -16.54 -23.71 -5.50
N VAL A 248 -16.24 -23.37 -4.25
CA VAL A 248 -15.19 -23.98 -3.44
C VAL A 248 -15.67 -24.12 -2.00
N ASP A 249 -15.20 -25.16 -1.31
CA ASP A 249 -15.38 -25.28 0.13
C ASP A 249 -14.20 -24.63 0.86
N VAL A 250 -14.51 -23.82 1.88
CA VAL A 250 -13.53 -23.15 2.74
C VAL A 250 -13.74 -23.59 4.18
N GLU A 251 -12.69 -24.11 4.80
CA GLU A 251 -12.67 -24.56 6.19
C GLU A 251 -11.69 -23.74 7.01
N ASN A 252 -12.10 -23.31 8.20
CA ASN A 252 -11.18 -22.78 9.21
C ASN A 252 -10.62 -23.94 10.05
N THR A 253 -9.36 -24.26 9.81
CA THR A 253 -8.66 -25.40 10.43
C THR A 253 -7.90 -25.03 11.71
N GLY A 254 -7.88 -23.76 12.08
CA GLY A 254 -7.21 -23.30 13.30
C GLY A 254 -8.15 -23.13 14.49
N SER A 255 -7.64 -22.45 15.54
CA SER A 255 -8.28 -22.36 16.86
C SER A 255 -9.02 -21.05 17.13
N VAL A 256 -8.95 -20.08 16.22
CA VAL A 256 -9.62 -18.77 16.38
C VAL A 256 -10.50 -18.45 15.18
N ALA A 257 -11.57 -17.69 15.40
CA ALA A 257 -12.42 -17.22 14.32
C ALA A 257 -11.63 -16.29 13.39
N GLY A 258 -11.94 -16.31 12.10
CA GLY A 258 -11.27 -15.46 11.12
C GLY A 258 -12.06 -15.36 9.83
N SER A 259 -11.50 -14.63 8.86
CA SER A 259 -12.08 -14.51 7.53
C SER A 259 -11.03 -14.80 6.46
N GLU A 260 -11.44 -15.49 5.40
CA GLU A 260 -10.62 -15.76 4.23
C GLU A 260 -11.23 -15.11 2.99
N VAL A 261 -10.38 -14.71 2.04
CA VAL A 261 -10.75 -14.19 0.73
C VAL A 261 -10.38 -15.22 -0.32
N VAL A 262 -11.39 -15.89 -0.89
CA VAL A 262 -11.24 -16.75 -2.06
C VAL A 262 -11.07 -15.84 -3.27
N GLN A 263 -9.98 -16.01 -4.03
CA GLN A 263 -9.67 -15.25 -5.24
C GLN A 263 -9.73 -16.19 -6.44
N LEU A 264 -10.51 -15.81 -7.45
CA LEU A 264 -10.63 -16.49 -8.73
C LEU A 264 -9.85 -15.72 -9.79
N TYR A 265 -8.93 -16.40 -10.45
CA TYR A 265 -8.15 -15.83 -11.54
C TYR A 265 -8.47 -16.55 -12.85
N ALA A 266 -8.57 -15.80 -13.95
CA ALA A 266 -8.76 -16.30 -15.30
C ALA A 266 -7.57 -15.88 -16.17
N GLY A 267 -7.12 -16.74 -17.07
CA GLY A 267 -6.01 -16.43 -17.97
C GLY A 267 -6.11 -17.26 -19.25
N PRO A 268 -5.44 -16.84 -20.33
CA PRO A 268 -5.42 -17.61 -21.56
C PRO A 268 -4.74 -18.97 -21.33
N THR A 269 -5.25 -20.03 -21.95
CA THR A 269 -4.50 -21.28 -22.02
C THR A 269 -3.32 -21.13 -22.97
N LEU A 270 -2.19 -21.79 -22.65
CA LEU A 270 -0.90 -21.69 -23.35
C LEU A 270 -0.92 -22.03 -24.85
N VAL A 271 -2.08 -22.38 -25.42
CA VAL A 271 -2.20 -22.91 -26.78
C VAL A 271 -2.63 -21.85 -27.79
N ILE A 272 -3.42 -20.83 -27.44
CA ILE A 272 -3.88 -19.84 -28.43
C ILE A 272 -4.23 -18.53 -27.72
N SER A 273 -3.41 -17.50 -27.88
CA SER A 273 -3.87 -16.11 -27.77
C SER A 273 -3.35 -15.38 -29.00
N SER A 274 -4.23 -14.69 -29.71
CA SER A 274 -3.84 -13.88 -30.88
C SER A 274 -3.07 -12.60 -30.49
N VAL A 275 -3.03 -12.29 -29.19
CA VAL A 275 -2.40 -11.11 -28.60
C VAL A 275 -1.61 -11.49 -27.33
N ASP A 276 -0.58 -10.71 -26.99
CA ASP A 276 0.14 -10.90 -25.71
C ASP A 276 -0.77 -10.50 -24.54
N ARG A 277 -0.86 -11.33 -23.50
CA ARG A 277 -1.81 -11.16 -22.39
C ARG A 277 -1.15 -11.51 -21.06
N PRO A 278 -1.61 -10.95 -19.94
CA PRO A 278 -1.21 -11.41 -18.61
C PRO A 278 -1.45 -12.91 -18.43
N ASN A 279 -0.58 -13.59 -17.68
CA ASN A 279 -0.70 -15.03 -17.39
C ASN A 279 -2.03 -15.38 -16.73
N LYS A 280 -2.53 -14.46 -15.89
CA LYS A 280 -3.81 -14.55 -15.20
C LYS A 280 -4.26 -13.16 -14.77
N GLU A 281 -5.56 -12.99 -14.60
CA GLU A 281 -6.21 -11.77 -14.17
C GLU A 281 -7.29 -12.09 -13.13
N LEU A 282 -7.42 -11.26 -12.08
CA LEU A 282 -8.45 -11.43 -11.06
C LEU A 282 -9.84 -11.27 -11.70
N ALA A 283 -10.57 -12.38 -11.77
CA ALA A 283 -11.91 -12.46 -12.37
C ALA A 283 -13.02 -12.26 -11.33
N GLY A 284 -12.75 -12.57 -10.06
CA GLY A 284 -13.70 -12.37 -8.97
C GLY A 284 -13.12 -12.79 -7.63
N PHE A 285 -13.77 -12.39 -6.55
CA PHE A 285 -13.39 -12.81 -5.21
C PHE A 285 -14.60 -12.83 -4.29
N ALA A 286 -14.52 -13.63 -3.24
CA ALA A 286 -15.54 -13.68 -2.20
C ALA A 286 -14.87 -13.84 -0.83
N LYS A 287 -15.38 -13.10 0.17
CA LYS A 287 -14.88 -13.14 1.53
C LYS A 287 -15.85 -13.91 2.42
N VAL A 288 -15.33 -14.85 3.19
CA VAL A 288 -16.12 -15.69 4.10
C VAL A 288 -15.56 -15.61 5.50
N LYS A 289 -16.45 -15.48 6.50
CA LYS A 289 -16.10 -15.54 7.92
C LYS A 289 -16.46 -16.90 8.50
N LEU A 290 -15.54 -17.49 9.24
CA LEU A 290 -15.64 -18.85 9.77
C LEU A 290 -15.22 -18.92 11.24
N GLN A 291 -16.01 -19.62 12.04
CA GLN A 291 -15.63 -20.07 13.38
C GLN A 291 -14.60 -21.21 13.29
N PRO A 292 -13.84 -21.51 14.36
CA PRO A 292 -12.94 -22.68 14.40
C PRO A 292 -13.67 -23.97 14.02
N GLY A 293 -13.12 -24.73 13.07
CA GLY A 293 -13.70 -25.97 12.55
C GLY A 293 -14.93 -25.80 11.64
N GLU A 294 -15.38 -24.57 11.39
CA GLU A 294 -16.50 -24.31 10.48
C GLU A 294 -16.05 -24.44 9.01
N SER A 295 -16.90 -25.06 8.19
CA SER A 295 -16.76 -25.12 6.73
C SER A 295 -17.95 -24.46 6.05
N LYS A 296 -17.71 -23.66 5.01
CA LYS A 296 -18.75 -23.09 4.14
C LYS A 296 -18.36 -23.21 2.68
N GLN A 297 -19.34 -23.49 1.84
CA GLN A 297 -19.20 -23.34 0.40
C GLN A 297 -19.30 -21.87 0.02
N VAL A 298 -18.42 -21.43 -0.87
CA VAL A 298 -18.35 -20.08 -1.43
C VAL A 298 -18.54 -20.19 -2.94
N SER A 299 -19.39 -19.32 -3.51
CA SER A 299 -19.65 -19.24 -4.95
C SER A 299 -19.16 -17.90 -5.50
N ILE A 300 -18.46 -17.94 -6.63
CA ILE A 300 -18.04 -16.78 -7.41
C ILE A 300 -18.61 -16.95 -8.81
N PHE A 301 -19.37 -15.96 -9.28
CA PHE A 301 -19.98 -15.98 -10.61
C PHE A 301 -19.19 -15.06 -11.54
N VAL A 302 -18.89 -15.55 -12.73
CA VAL A 302 -18.14 -14.79 -13.74
C VAL A 302 -18.82 -14.87 -15.10
N GLY A 303 -18.97 -13.70 -15.73
CA GLY A 303 -19.46 -13.56 -17.09
C GLY A 303 -18.32 -13.41 -18.11
N LYS A 304 -18.68 -13.11 -19.36
CA LYS A 304 -17.75 -12.94 -20.49
C LYS A 304 -16.61 -11.94 -20.22
N ASP A 305 -16.87 -10.92 -19.40
CA ASP A 305 -15.91 -9.84 -19.13
C ASP A 305 -14.68 -10.37 -18.36
N ALA A 306 -14.82 -11.50 -17.65
CA ALA A 306 -13.71 -12.15 -16.94
C ALA A 306 -12.67 -12.80 -17.86
N VAL A 307 -13.00 -13.01 -19.13
CA VAL A 307 -12.10 -13.64 -20.12
C VAL A 307 -11.86 -12.76 -21.35
N ALA A 308 -12.57 -11.62 -21.45
CA ALA A 308 -12.46 -10.69 -22.55
C ALA A 308 -11.16 -9.86 -22.51
N TYR A 309 -10.69 -9.46 -23.68
CA TYR A 309 -9.59 -8.53 -23.88
C TYR A 309 -9.95 -7.52 -24.96
N TRP A 310 -9.27 -6.38 -25.00
CA TRP A 310 -9.45 -5.40 -26.07
C TRP A 310 -8.64 -5.80 -27.31
N ASP A 311 -9.31 -6.05 -28.44
CA ASP A 311 -8.66 -6.34 -29.72
C ASP A 311 -8.54 -5.03 -30.52
N GLU A 312 -7.34 -4.45 -30.54
CA GLU A 312 -7.07 -3.17 -31.20
C GLU A 312 -7.34 -3.21 -32.71
N MET A 313 -7.14 -4.36 -33.36
CA MET A 313 -7.38 -4.50 -34.80
C MET A 313 -8.87 -4.50 -35.12
N LYS A 314 -9.71 -4.94 -34.18
CA LYS A 314 -11.17 -4.95 -34.31
C LYS A 314 -11.86 -3.75 -33.68
N ASP A 315 -11.14 -2.95 -32.88
CA ASP A 315 -11.69 -1.84 -32.08
C ASP A 315 -12.86 -2.31 -31.18
N ALA A 316 -12.70 -3.50 -30.57
CA ALA A 316 -13.76 -4.16 -29.82
C ALA A 316 -13.24 -5.15 -28.77
N TRP A 317 -14.04 -5.36 -27.73
CA TRP A 317 -13.84 -6.48 -26.80
C TRP A 317 -14.00 -7.82 -27.51
N SER A 318 -13.01 -8.68 -27.36
CA SER A 318 -12.96 -10.04 -27.91
C SER A 318 -12.70 -11.06 -26.80
N ALA A 319 -13.11 -12.30 -27.02
CA ALA A 319 -12.77 -13.43 -26.16
C ALA A 319 -12.40 -14.62 -27.06
N ASP A 320 -11.28 -15.26 -26.76
CA ASP A 320 -10.84 -16.45 -27.48
C ASP A 320 -11.77 -17.62 -27.17
N THR A 321 -12.07 -18.43 -28.18
CA THR A 321 -12.79 -19.69 -27.97
C THR A 321 -11.85 -20.71 -27.33
N GLY A 322 -12.24 -21.31 -26.22
CA GLY A 322 -11.44 -22.35 -25.57
C GLY A 322 -11.86 -22.59 -24.13
N THR A 323 -11.10 -23.47 -23.49
CA THR A 323 -11.03 -23.64 -22.04
C THR A 323 -9.70 -23.15 -21.54
#